data_AF-A0A847DZG3-F1
#
_entry.id   AF-A0A847DZG3-F1
#
_cell.length_a   1.000
_cell.length_b   1.000
_cell.length_c   1.000
_cell.angle_alpha   90.00
_cell.angle_beta   90.00
_cell.angle_gamma   90.00
#
_symmetry.space_group_name_H-M   'P 1'
#
loop_
_entity.id
_entity.type
_entity.pdbx_description
1 polymer ?
#
loop_
_entity_poly.entity_id
_entity_poly.type
_entity_poly.pdbx_seq_one_letter_code
_entity_poly.pdbx_strand_id
1 'polypeptide(L)'
;MSSPNTEFRPILRPLALAAAALVLAACGGGGGGSDPGTPGPATPMSISGVVVDGYIRGAVVDCLNGGSLIASAVSDAEGNFAFDLPAGQSCDTIESHGGVDVGLTPDDPSDDVLRPAGVMRSPVPSGQSTVANMVVSPLSTLVQALVANGSTRDAAAAQVAASLGLPSGAALLDTDPATDLTLFRAANAVAQLVSQITAALAAAGGIESADGMKALSSHAIAALAAALPGIGSPEQLVPASLTPDSPLLAVIEQAAAAAREDDNAEIAGKLDGVQPQTLALIAAPLAAGAANAVWQAGSFEEVVAGSGTLVEQDRTTSIVGDLSGLLGQTAADDGERQAVLDALAGAGGIAEPAEPAVSVTVGGETASAPVPVGPNNFVRLADDRLVLENSDSTQTIATLDQFESSAGVTLSRNLARVSFKLEQAGDALTQLREVPLAIEVSDATRVLQAIVDTVEIAPNAGGGYVASVPPGTKLFVYAKSASKQTETPIEIALDGAGLDVVSTDDEGNVSVNVERILSVDPGNVVPGSALADLSLDGLSGGSFSVTAVIGELRVARSVSPTDSRPTLATPYTVTLGAGEQSISGYGVKGTVVVGD
;
A
#
# COMPACT_ATOMS: atom_id res chain seq x y z
N MET A 1 -52.68 37.24 2.90
CA MET A 1 -53.24 38.15 3.93
C MET A 1 -52.35 38.05 5.17
N SER A 2 -51.76 39.18 5.54
CA SER A 2 -51.19 39.56 6.86
C SER A 2 -49.98 38.83 7.47
N SER A 3 -48.82 39.48 7.29
CA SER A 3 -47.75 39.80 8.27
C SER A 3 -48.28 40.24 9.67
N PRO A 4 -47.48 40.46 10.76
CA PRO A 4 -46.08 40.98 10.74
C PRO A 4 -45.09 40.67 11.91
N ASN A 5 -43.81 40.98 11.61
CA ASN A 5 -42.72 41.69 12.33
C ASN A 5 -42.66 41.78 13.87
N THR A 6 -41.42 41.66 14.41
CA THR A 6 -40.68 42.71 15.19
C THR A 6 -39.21 42.25 15.43
N GLU A 7 -38.21 42.91 14.83
CA GLU A 7 -37.32 43.99 15.35
C GLU A 7 -36.20 43.54 16.32
N PHE A 8 -34.91 43.57 15.98
CA PHE A 8 -33.94 44.69 15.82
C PHE A 8 -33.27 45.20 17.13
N ARG A 9 -31.96 44.86 17.25
CA ARG A 9 -30.80 45.77 17.49
C ARG A 9 -30.32 46.09 18.94
N PRO A 10 -29.11 46.70 19.11
CA PRO A 10 -27.83 46.07 19.52
C PRO A 10 -27.28 46.72 20.83
N ILE A 11 -25.97 46.56 21.18
CA ILE A 11 -25.06 47.62 21.73
C ILE A 11 -23.75 47.03 22.31
N LEU A 12 -22.63 47.50 21.73
CA LEU A 12 -21.27 47.84 22.22
C LEU A 12 -20.58 47.15 23.42
N ARG A 13 -19.30 46.79 23.17
CA ARG A 13 -18.16 46.65 24.12
C ARG A 13 -17.87 47.97 24.87
N PRO A 14 -17.20 47.96 26.06
CA PRO A 14 -15.73 48.15 26.09
C PRO A 14 -14.94 47.54 27.28
N LEU A 15 -13.63 47.37 27.03
CA LEU A 15 -12.42 47.54 27.89
C LEU A 15 -12.46 47.20 29.41
N ALA A 16 -11.46 46.41 29.89
CA ALA A 16 -10.24 46.93 30.53
C ALA A 16 -9.51 45.92 31.46
N LEU A 17 -8.18 45.87 31.30
CA LEU A 17 -7.10 45.84 32.31
C LEU A 17 -6.88 44.65 33.30
N ALA A 18 -5.70 44.04 33.11
CA ALA A 18 -4.54 44.06 34.03
C ALA A 18 -4.38 43.04 35.18
N ALA A 19 -3.26 42.31 35.06
CA ALA A 19 -2.15 42.17 36.02
C ALA A 19 -2.22 41.18 37.21
N ALA A 20 -1.32 40.19 37.10
CA ALA A 20 -0.26 39.80 38.03
C ALA A 20 -0.58 39.20 39.43
N ALA A 21 -0.11 37.95 39.55
CA ALA A 21 0.68 37.36 40.64
C ALA A 21 0.07 37.22 42.05
N LEU A 22 0.10 36.01 42.59
CA LEU A 22 0.78 35.68 43.86
C LEU A 22 0.82 34.16 44.08
N VAL A 23 2.03 33.67 44.30
CA VAL A 23 2.36 32.36 44.86
C VAL A 23 2.05 32.41 46.37
N LEU A 24 1.32 31.43 46.89
CA LEU A 24 1.44 31.02 48.30
C LEU A 24 1.59 29.51 48.36
N ALA A 25 2.79 29.07 48.76
CA ALA A 25 3.01 27.77 49.33
C ALA A 25 2.30 27.69 50.70
N ALA A 26 1.59 26.59 50.93
CA ALA A 26 1.24 26.15 52.27
C ALA A 26 1.60 24.65 52.38
N CYS A 27 2.76 24.40 52.98
CA CYS A 27 3.05 23.15 53.67
C CYS A 27 2.40 23.28 55.06
N GLY A 28 1.53 22.34 55.42
CA GLY A 28 0.90 22.26 56.74
C GLY A 28 0.09 20.98 56.85
N GLY A 29 0.66 19.98 57.52
CA GLY A 29 0.08 18.65 57.68
C GLY A 29 -1.08 18.59 58.68
N GLY A 30 -1.82 17.48 58.59
CA GLY A 30 -2.82 17.05 59.57
C GLY A 30 -3.26 15.63 59.22
N GLY A 31 -2.91 14.66 60.07
CA GLY A 31 -3.22 13.25 59.86
C GLY A 31 -4.60 12.84 60.40
N GLY A 32 -5.03 11.65 59.99
CA GLY A 32 -6.01 10.82 60.70
C GLY A 32 -7.43 10.89 60.17
N GLY A 33 -7.79 9.93 59.31
CA GLY A 33 -9.17 9.70 58.89
C GLY A 33 -9.26 8.61 57.82
N SER A 34 -9.32 7.36 58.24
CA SER A 34 -9.61 6.23 57.36
C SER A 34 -11.10 6.23 57.00
N ASP A 35 -11.46 6.99 55.97
CA ASP A 35 -12.69 6.75 55.22
C ASP A 35 -12.36 5.87 54.00
N PRO A 36 -13.21 4.88 53.65
CA PRO A 36 -13.08 4.19 52.38
C PRO A 36 -13.36 5.23 51.30
N GLY A 37 -12.29 5.76 50.70
CA GLY A 37 -12.33 6.80 49.70
C GLY A 37 -13.33 6.43 48.61
N THR A 38 -14.35 7.27 48.48
CA THR A 38 -15.14 7.39 47.26
C THR A 38 -14.16 7.40 46.09
N PRO A 39 -14.28 6.50 45.08
CA PRO A 39 -13.40 6.57 43.93
C PRO A 39 -13.49 7.99 43.35
N GLY A 40 -12.33 8.63 43.18
CA GLY A 40 -12.26 9.93 42.53
C GLY A 40 -12.95 9.88 41.17
N PRO A 41 -13.48 11.00 40.66
CA PRO A 41 -14.16 11.01 39.37
C PRO A 41 -13.23 10.41 38.31
N ALA A 42 -13.69 9.35 37.65
CA ALA A 42 -12.93 8.72 36.60
C ALA A 42 -12.63 9.76 35.51
N THR A 43 -11.38 9.89 35.12
CA THR A 43 -10.97 10.88 34.11
C THR A 43 -11.17 10.30 32.72
N PRO A 44 -11.74 11.08 31.77
CA PRO A 44 -11.68 10.73 30.34
C PRO A 44 -10.25 10.50 29.87
N MET A 45 -10.07 9.69 28.83
CA MET A 45 -8.78 9.41 28.22
C MET A 45 -8.82 9.80 26.74
N SER A 46 -7.83 10.56 26.27
CA SER A 46 -7.69 10.89 24.84
C SER A 46 -6.46 10.21 24.27
N ILE A 47 -6.58 9.58 23.10
CA ILE A 47 -5.51 8.84 22.43
C ILE A 47 -5.42 9.31 20.99
N SER A 48 -4.24 9.64 20.49
CA SER A 48 -4.01 9.93 19.07
C SER A 48 -2.70 9.32 18.58
N GLY A 49 -2.63 9.06 17.28
CA GLY A 49 -1.47 8.42 16.67
C GLY A 49 -1.58 8.27 15.16
N VAL A 50 -0.67 7.48 14.61
CA VAL A 50 -0.56 7.17 13.18
C VAL A 50 -0.45 5.65 12.97
N VAL A 51 -1.06 5.17 11.88
CA VAL A 51 -0.90 3.81 11.39
C VAL A 51 0.01 3.83 10.16
N VAL A 52 1.14 3.13 10.23
CA VAL A 52 2.24 3.31 9.29
C VAL A 52 3.05 2.04 9.03
N ASP A 53 3.11 1.68 7.75
CA ASP A 53 3.98 0.69 7.09
C ASP A 53 4.43 1.24 5.70
N GLY A 54 4.42 2.57 5.56
CA GLY A 54 3.77 3.28 4.45
C GLY A 54 2.48 3.90 5.02
N TYR A 55 2.16 5.18 4.80
CA TYR A 55 0.99 5.75 5.49
C TYR A 55 -0.26 4.95 5.11
N ILE A 56 -1.05 4.49 6.10
CA ILE A 56 -2.20 3.64 5.78
C ILE A 56 -3.50 4.40 5.95
N ARG A 57 -4.16 4.70 4.83
CA ARG A 57 -5.46 5.39 4.77
C ARG A 57 -6.61 4.42 4.91
N GLY A 58 -7.67 4.81 5.63
CA GLY A 58 -8.91 4.04 5.71
C GLY A 58 -8.80 2.74 6.52
N ALA A 59 -7.74 2.55 7.30
CA ALA A 59 -7.64 1.42 8.21
C ALA A 59 -8.62 1.58 9.36
N VAL A 60 -9.28 0.49 9.76
CA VAL A 60 -10.05 0.46 11.00
C VAL A 60 -9.06 0.35 12.14
N VAL A 61 -9.14 1.28 13.09
CA VAL A 61 -8.27 1.35 14.27
C VAL A 61 -9.14 1.12 15.49
N ASP A 62 -8.86 0.04 16.20
CA ASP A 62 -9.57 -0.38 17.39
C ASP A 62 -8.74 -0.13 18.64
N CYS A 63 -9.38 0.47 19.63
CA CYS A 63 -8.90 0.51 20.99
C CYS A 63 -9.43 -0.70 21.75
N LEU A 64 -8.52 -1.53 22.26
CA LEU A 64 -8.82 -2.76 22.99
C LEU A 64 -8.40 -2.65 24.46
N ASN A 65 -9.08 -3.43 25.31
CA ASN A 65 -8.72 -3.65 26.71
C ASN A 65 -8.95 -5.11 27.07
N GLY A 66 -7.90 -5.84 27.41
CA GLY A 66 -7.96 -7.29 27.62
C GLY A 66 -8.54 -8.04 26.41
N GLY A 67 -8.29 -7.54 25.20
CA GLY A 67 -8.82 -8.08 23.95
C GLY A 67 -10.28 -7.71 23.63
N SER A 68 -10.98 -6.97 24.51
CA SER A 68 -12.34 -6.48 24.24
C SER A 68 -12.31 -5.12 23.55
N LEU A 69 -13.12 -4.95 22.51
CA LEU A 69 -13.28 -3.67 21.80
C LEU A 69 -13.93 -2.61 22.70
N ILE A 70 -13.27 -1.45 22.81
CA ILE A 70 -13.73 -0.30 23.60
C ILE A 70 -14.20 0.84 22.70
N ALA A 71 -13.42 1.16 21.67
CA ALA A 71 -13.73 2.19 20.69
C ALA A 71 -13.10 1.85 19.34
N SER A 72 -13.62 2.42 18.26
CA SER A 72 -13.10 2.25 16.90
C SER A 72 -13.06 3.60 16.17
N ALA A 73 -12.06 3.78 15.33
CA ALA A 73 -11.83 4.95 14.47
C ALA A 73 -11.38 4.47 13.08
N VAL A 74 -11.31 5.40 12.12
CA VAL A 74 -10.77 5.14 10.79
C VAL A 74 -9.60 6.08 10.56
N SER A 75 -8.49 5.57 10.04
CA SER A 75 -7.33 6.41 9.72
C SER A 75 -7.59 7.34 8.53
N ASP A 76 -7.09 8.56 8.61
CA ASP A 76 -7.20 9.56 7.53
C ASP A 76 -6.16 9.37 6.42
N ALA A 77 -6.05 10.33 5.51
CA ALA A 77 -5.18 10.25 4.34
C ALA A 77 -3.68 10.15 4.68
N GLU A 78 -3.29 10.66 5.85
CA GLU A 78 -1.93 10.60 6.37
C GLU A 78 -1.80 9.51 7.46
N GLY A 79 -2.77 8.59 7.54
CA GLY A 79 -2.76 7.48 8.49
C GLY A 79 -3.08 7.85 9.93
N ASN A 80 -3.48 9.10 10.21
CA ASN A 80 -3.75 9.55 11.57
C ASN A 80 -5.06 8.99 12.10
N PHE A 81 -5.11 8.73 13.40
CA PHE A 81 -6.32 8.36 14.13
C PHE A 81 -6.40 9.08 15.48
N ALA A 82 -7.61 9.18 16.03
CA ALA A 82 -7.83 9.67 17.38
C ALA A 82 -9.06 9.04 18.05
N PHE A 83 -8.99 8.92 19.37
CA PHE A 83 -10.07 8.46 20.25
C PHE A 83 -10.24 9.44 21.40
N ASP A 84 -11.50 9.69 21.77
CA ASP A 84 -11.85 10.28 23.06
C ASP A 84 -12.70 9.27 23.85
N LEU A 85 -12.07 8.62 24.83
CA LEU A 85 -12.69 7.62 25.68
C LEU A 85 -13.39 8.29 26.88
N PRO A 86 -14.66 7.95 27.14
CA PRO A 86 -15.36 8.39 28.32
C PRO A 86 -14.66 7.99 29.63
N ALA A 87 -14.94 8.76 30.68
CA ALA A 87 -14.54 8.47 32.04
C ALA A 87 -14.82 6.99 32.43
N GLY A 88 -13.78 6.28 32.88
CA GLY A 88 -13.88 4.89 33.35
C GLY A 88 -13.67 3.83 32.27
N GLN A 89 -13.47 4.22 31.01
CA GLN A 89 -12.92 3.35 29.98
C GLN A 89 -11.40 3.50 29.93
N SER A 90 -10.72 2.41 29.57
CA SER A 90 -9.26 2.39 29.39
C SER A 90 -8.92 1.57 28.17
N CYS A 91 -7.78 1.91 27.57
CA CYS A 91 -7.19 1.21 26.45
C CYS A 91 -5.84 0.61 26.88
N ASP A 92 -5.56 -0.64 26.53
CA ASP A 92 -4.23 -1.24 26.72
C ASP A 92 -3.52 -1.53 25.39
N THR A 93 -4.26 -1.67 24.30
CA THR A 93 -3.75 -2.04 22.99
C THR A 93 -4.49 -1.27 21.92
N ILE A 94 -3.76 -0.70 20.96
CA ILE A 94 -4.32 -0.27 19.69
C ILE A 94 -4.09 -1.38 18.67
N GLU A 95 -5.12 -1.75 17.93
CA GLU A 95 -5.06 -2.70 16.82
C GLU A 95 -5.55 -2.00 15.55
N SER A 96 -4.85 -2.17 14.43
CA SER A 96 -5.32 -1.72 13.12
C SER A 96 -5.46 -2.89 12.15
N HIS A 97 -6.47 -2.83 11.30
CA HIS A 97 -6.70 -3.81 10.24
C HIS A 97 -7.32 -3.16 9.01
N GLY A 98 -7.07 -3.78 7.85
CA GLY A 98 -7.45 -3.24 6.55
C GLY A 98 -6.75 -1.93 6.22
N GLY A 99 -7.40 -1.13 5.38
CA GLY A 99 -6.86 0.10 4.84
C GLY A 99 -6.01 -0.11 3.60
N VAL A 100 -5.59 1.02 3.04
CA VAL A 100 -4.86 1.13 1.79
C VAL A 100 -3.54 1.83 2.10
N ASP A 101 -2.44 1.20 1.72
CA ASP A 101 -1.12 1.84 1.78
C ASP A 101 -1.09 2.96 0.74
N VAL A 102 -0.74 4.16 1.18
CA VAL A 102 -0.59 5.35 0.32
C VAL A 102 0.86 5.83 0.30
N GLY A 103 1.76 4.95 0.74
CA GLY A 103 3.20 5.07 0.62
C GLY A 103 3.79 6.29 1.32
N LEU A 104 5.06 6.53 1.05
CA LEU A 104 5.79 7.74 1.51
C LEU A 104 6.20 8.66 0.38
N THR A 105 6.29 8.11 -0.82
CA THR A 105 6.74 8.80 -2.02
C THR A 105 5.68 8.63 -3.09
N PRO A 106 5.47 9.63 -3.98
CA PRO A 106 4.53 9.49 -5.10
C PRO A 106 4.83 8.30 -6.05
N ASP A 107 6.03 7.72 -5.91
CA ASP A 107 6.50 6.59 -6.70
C ASP A 107 6.50 5.26 -5.91
N ASP A 108 5.82 5.19 -4.77
CA ASP A 108 5.78 3.97 -3.97
C ASP A 108 4.96 2.89 -4.69
N PRO A 109 5.54 1.72 -5.03
CA PRO A 109 4.84 0.64 -5.69
C PRO A 109 3.78 -0.03 -4.80
N SER A 110 3.70 0.34 -3.52
CA SER A 110 2.66 -0.08 -2.60
C SER A 110 1.50 0.94 -2.53
N ASP A 111 1.58 2.06 -3.24
CA ASP A 111 0.52 3.07 -3.29
C ASP A 111 -0.79 2.49 -3.80
N ASP A 112 -1.85 2.85 -3.10
CA ASP A 112 -3.23 2.43 -3.31
C ASP A 112 -3.43 0.90 -3.27
N VAL A 113 -2.53 0.19 -2.59
CA VAL A 113 -2.62 -1.26 -2.40
C VAL A 113 -3.30 -1.56 -1.08
N LEU A 114 -4.29 -2.45 -1.12
CA LEU A 114 -4.86 -3.00 0.11
C LEU A 114 -3.74 -3.63 0.93
N ARG A 115 -3.60 -3.18 2.19
CA ARG A 115 -2.60 -3.74 3.09
C ARG A 115 -2.73 -5.27 3.11
N PRO A 116 -1.62 -6.03 3.02
CA PRO A 116 -1.65 -7.48 3.17
C PRO A 116 -2.44 -7.91 4.42
N ALA A 117 -3.13 -9.04 4.33
CA ALA A 117 -3.93 -9.55 5.44
C ALA A 117 -3.09 -9.74 6.71
N GLY A 118 -3.36 -8.92 7.73
CA GLY A 118 -2.62 -8.88 8.99
C GLY A 118 -3.13 -7.77 9.90
N VAL A 119 -2.77 -7.86 11.19
CA VAL A 119 -3.07 -6.82 12.18
C VAL A 119 -1.78 -6.17 12.63
N MET A 120 -1.77 -4.83 12.66
CA MET A 120 -0.69 -4.10 13.33
C MET A 120 -1.16 -3.65 14.70
N ARG A 121 -0.31 -3.77 15.71
CA ARG A 121 -0.66 -3.47 17.10
C ARG A 121 0.35 -2.56 17.77
N SER A 122 -0.09 -1.85 18.80
CA SER A 122 0.80 -1.04 19.64
C SER A 122 0.31 -1.01 21.08
N PRO A 123 1.19 -1.23 22.07
CA PRO A 123 0.82 -1.15 23.48
C PRO A 123 0.60 0.29 23.89
N VAL A 124 -0.52 0.56 24.56
CA VAL A 124 -0.87 1.88 25.12
C VAL A 124 -0.17 2.05 26.48
N PRO A 125 0.46 3.21 26.77
CA PRO A 125 1.05 3.43 28.09
C PRO A 125 -0.03 3.50 29.17
N SER A 126 0.18 2.75 30.26
CA SER A 126 -0.73 2.73 31.40
C SER A 126 -0.70 4.04 32.20
N GLY A 127 -1.86 4.45 32.74
CA GLY A 127 -1.95 5.52 33.73
C GLY A 127 -1.89 6.94 33.19
N GLN A 128 -2.05 7.14 31.89
CA GLN A 128 -2.09 8.46 31.24
C GLN A 128 -3.51 8.81 30.79
N SER A 129 -3.96 10.04 31.06
CA SER A 129 -5.25 10.57 30.57
C SER A 129 -5.16 11.14 29.15
N THR A 130 -3.95 11.37 28.65
CA THR A 130 -3.71 11.82 27.28
C THR A 130 -2.49 11.10 26.74
N VAL A 131 -2.66 10.37 25.65
CA VAL A 131 -1.61 9.66 24.94
C VAL A 131 -1.56 10.20 23.52
N ALA A 132 -0.49 10.88 23.16
CA ALA A 132 -0.29 11.42 21.82
C ALA A 132 0.84 10.68 21.11
N ASN A 133 0.88 10.81 19.78
CA ASN A 133 1.92 10.26 18.91
C ASN A 133 2.05 8.73 18.99
N MET A 134 0.97 8.00 19.29
CA MET A 134 1.02 6.54 19.21
C MET A 134 1.42 6.11 17.81
N VAL A 135 2.35 5.16 17.70
CA VAL A 135 2.72 4.55 16.43
C VAL A 135 2.18 3.13 16.38
N VAL A 136 1.44 2.82 15.31
CA VAL A 136 0.97 1.47 14.97
C VAL A 136 1.67 1.03 13.69
N SER A 137 2.71 0.20 13.84
CA SER A 137 3.62 -0.22 12.78
C SER A 137 4.07 -1.69 12.97
N PRO A 138 4.80 -2.29 12.01
CA PRO A 138 5.39 -3.62 12.19
C PRO A 138 6.28 -3.71 13.44
N LEU A 139 7.03 -2.65 13.76
CA LEU A 139 7.90 -2.60 14.94
C LEU A 139 7.09 -2.57 16.23
N SER A 140 6.06 -1.72 16.34
CA SER A 140 5.21 -1.67 17.53
C SER A 140 4.45 -2.99 17.73
N THR A 141 4.18 -3.72 16.65
CA THR A 141 3.51 -5.03 16.68
C THR A 141 4.40 -6.09 17.31
N LEU A 142 5.71 -6.11 17.01
CA LEU A 142 6.67 -6.95 17.71
C LEU A 142 6.78 -6.58 19.20
N VAL A 143 6.76 -5.29 19.53
CA VAL A 143 6.73 -4.84 20.93
C VAL A 143 5.48 -5.36 21.63
N GLN A 144 4.30 -5.22 21.01
CA GLN A 144 3.05 -5.73 21.55
C GLN A 144 3.09 -7.25 21.76
N ALA A 145 3.68 -8.01 20.84
CA ALA A 145 3.80 -9.46 20.97
C ALA A 145 4.65 -9.86 22.20
N LEU A 146 5.76 -9.15 22.44
CA LEU A 146 6.57 -9.35 23.66
C LEU A 146 5.82 -8.94 24.95
N VAL A 147 5.01 -7.87 24.89
CA VAL A 147 4.14 -7.45 26.00
C VAL A 147 3.08 -8.50 26.31
N ALA A 148 2.45 -9.07 25.28
CA ALA A 148 1.51 -10.18 25.43
C ALA A 148 2.17 -11.42 26.06
N ASN A 149 3.48 -11.62 25.82
CA ASN A 149 4.31 -12.64 26.44
C ASN A 149 4.85 -12.26 27.84
N GLY A 150 4.33 -11.19 28.45
CA GLY A 150 4.61 -10.81 29.83
C GLY A 150 5.75 -9.80 30.03
N SER A 151 6.34 -9.28 28.95
CA SER A 151 7.30 -8.18 29.05
C SER A 151 6.60 -6.87 29.42
N THR A 152 7.31 -5.94 30.06
CA THR A 152 6.82 -4.56 30.17
C THR A 152 6.97 -3.85 28.82
N ARG A 153 6.16 -2.82 28.57
CA ARG A 153 6.22 -1.99 27.35
C ARG A 153 7.65 -1.53 27.02
N ASP A 154 8.33 -0.96 28.01
CA ASP A 154 9.68 -0.41 27.83
C ASP A 154 10.74 -1.51 27.63
N ALA A 155 10.63 -2.62 28.36
CA ALA A 155 11.56 -3.75 28.21
C ALA A 155 11.38 -4.42 26.84
N ALA A 156 10.14 -4.58 26.38
CA ALA A 156 9.81 -5.10 25.07
C ALA A 156 10.36 -4.18 23.97
N ALA A 157 10.16 -2.87 24.06
CA ALA A 157 10.70 -1.90 23.10
C ALA A 157 12.23 -1.93 23.05
N ALA A 158 12.89 -1.97 24.21
CA ALA A 158 14.33 -2.09 24.29
C ALA A 158 14.85 -3.41 23.70
N GLN A 159 14.15 -4.52 23.92
CA GLN A 159 14.51 -5.83 23.36
C GLN A 159 14.39 -5.82 21.83
N VAL A 160 13.26 -5.33 21.28
CA VAL A 160 13.09 -5.21 19.82
C VAL A 160 14.18 -4.34 19.22
N ALA A 161 14.45 -3.17 19.80
CA ALA A 161 15.50 -2.28 19.33
C ALA A 161 16.89 -2.97 19.34
N ALA A 162 17.22 -3.66 20.43
CA ALA A 162 18.51 -4.35 20.55
C ALA A 162 18.67 -5.49 19.53
N SER A 163 17.65 -6.35 19.38
CA SER A 163 17.68 -7.48 18.44
C SER A 163 17.76 -7.04 16.98
N LEU A 164 17.16 -5.90 16.66
CA LEU A 164 17.19 -5.28 15.34
C LEU A 164 18.41 -4.37 15.12
N GLY A 165 19.33 -4.26 16.08
CA GLY A 165 20.53 -3.43 15.97
C GLY A 165 20.24 -1.92 15.86
N LEU A 166 19.06 -1.48 16.32
CA LEU A 166 18.67 -0.08 16.33
C LEU A 166 19.43 0.70 17.41
N PRO A 167 19.57 2.03 17.26
CA PRO A 167 20.22 2.86 18.27
C PRO A 167 19.59 2.68 19.67
N SER A 168 20.43 2.69 20.70
CA SER A 168 19.94 2.63 22.09
C SER A 168 18.98 3.78 22.37
N GLY A 169 17.77 3.46 22.84
CA GLY A 169 16.71 4.45 23.05
C GLY A 169 15.89 4.78 21.80
N ALA A 170 15.96 3.97 20.74
CA ALA A 170 15.07 4.10 19.59
C ALA A 170 13.59 4.13 20.02
N ALA A 171 12.88 5.15 19.56
CA ALA A 171 11.53 5.50 19.95
C ALA A 171 10.48 4.76 19.10
N LEU A 172 10.45 3.42 19.24
CA LEU A 172 9.65 2.52 18.37
C LEU A 172 8.13 2.72 18.47
N LEU A 173 7.66 3.34 19.55
CA LEU A 173 6.24 3.43 19.90
C LEU A 173 5.67 4.85 19.72
N ASP A 174 6.53 5.82 19.45
CA ASP A 174 6.22 7.25 19.51
C ASP A 174 6.91 8.11 18.44
N THR A 175 7.84 7.54 17.66
CA THR A 175 8.41 8.18 16.46
C THR A 175 7.86 7.52 15.21
N ASP A 176 7.28 8.33 14.33
CA ASP A 176 6.77 7.89 13.04
C ASP A 176 7.93 7.37 12.15
N PRO A 177 7.96 6.06 11.82
CA PRO A 177 8.94 5.48 10.93
C PRO A 177 8.98 6.17 9.57
N ALA A 178 7.86 6.74 9.08
CA ALA A 178 7.82 7.49 7.82
C ALA A 178 8.78 8.68 7.76
N THR A 179 9.21 9.16 8.93
CA THR A 179 10.07 10.35 9.07
C THR A 179 11.50 10.01 9.52
N ASP A 180 11.79 8.74 9.82
CA ASP A 180 13.09 8.25 10.28
C ASP A 180 13.50 7.03 9.46
N LEU A 181 14.48 7.21 8.57
CA LEU A 181 14.96 6.16 7.67
C LEU A 181 15.40 4.88 8.41
N THR A 182 15.96 5.00 9.61
CA THR A 182 16.44 3.85 10.37
C THR A 182 15.27 3.01 10.87
N LEU A 183 14.22 3.67 11.38
CA LEU A 183 12.99 3.00 11.79
C LEU A 183 12.18 2.51 10.58
N PHE A 184 12.11 3.28 9.50
CA PHE A 184 11.40 2.90 8.28
C PHE A 184 11.94 1.60 7.69
N ARG A 185 13.26 1.53 7.55
CA ARG A 185 13.96 0.36 7.04
C ARG A 185 13.70 -0.88 7.90
N ALA A 186 13.82 -0.73 9.22
CA ALA A 186 13.60 -1.85 10.13
C ALA A 186 12.14 -2.30 10.16
N ALA A 187 11.19 -1.37 10.10
CA ALA A 187 9.77 -1.68 10.00
C ALA A 187 9.44 -2.47 8.74
N ASN A 188 9.87 -1.98 7.57
CA ASN A 188 9.62 -2.64 6.28
C ASN A 188 10.28 -4.01 6.18
N ALA A 189 11.50 -4.18 6.72
CA ALA A 189 12.13 -5.48 6.69
C ALA A 189 11.48 -6.50 7.63
N VAL A 190 10.97 -6.06 8.78
CA VAL A 190 10.12 -6.90 9.65
C VAL A 190 8.82 -7.25 8.95
N ALA A 191 8.17 -6.28 8.30
CA ALA A 191 6.97 -6.51 7.50
C ALA A 191 7.24 -7.54 6.40
N GLN A 192 8.38 -7.43 5.71
CA GLN A 192 8.79 -8.36 4.68
C GLN A 192 9.02 -9.76 5.24
N LEU A 193 9.73 -9.91 6.37
CA LEU A 193 9.89 -11.22 7.02
C LEU A 193 8.52 -11.84 7.35
N VAL A 194 7.65 -11.10 8.02
CA VAL A 194 6.32 -11.61 8.39
C VAL A 194 5.49 -11.98 7.16
N SER A 195 5.50 -11.13 6.13
CA SER A 195 4.79 -11.35 4.87
C SER A 195 5.28 -12.61 4.15
N GLN A 196 6.60 -12.78 4.00
CA GLN A 196 7.16 -13.95 3.33
C GLN A 196 6.94 -15.24 4.13
N ILE A 197 7.03 -15.21 5.46
CA ILE A 197 6.71 -16.38 6.30
C ILE A 197 5.23 -16.75 6.16
N THR A 198 4.35 -15.75 6.17
CA THR A 198 2.90 -15.94 5.99
C THR A 198 2.60 -16.54 4.62
N ALA A 199 3.21 -16.01 3.56
CA ALA A 199 3.08 -16.51 2.19
C ALA A 199 3.58 -17.96 2.06
N ALA A 200 4.70 -18.30 2.70
CA ALA A 200 5.22 -19.67 2.71
C ALA A 200 4.25 -20.65 3.37
N LEU A 201 3.71 -20.29 4.53
CA LEU A 201 2.72 -21.10 5.25
C LEU A 201 1.43 -21.26 4.42
N ALA A 202 0.98 -20.17 3.81
CA ALA A 202 -0.22 -20.14 3.00
C ALA A 202 -0.08 -21.03 1.76
N ALA A 203 1.04 -20.92 1.04
CA ALA A 203 1.35 -21.75 -0.12
C ALA A 203 1.52 -23.24 0.25
N ALA A 204 2.16 -23.52 1.39
CA ALA A 204 2.32 -24.88 1.89
C ALA A 204 0.97 -25.56 2.19
N GLY A 205 -0.01 -24.80 2.71
CA GLY A 205 -1.33 -25.32 3.06
C GLY A 205 -2.42 -25.11 2.01
N GLY A 206 -2.19 -24.33 0.94
CA GLY A 206 -3.27 -23.87 0.05
C GLY A 206 -4.32 -23.03 0.80
N ILE A 207 -3.86 -22.08 1.61
CA ILE A 207 -4.70 -21.21 2.42
C ILE A 207 -4.82 -19.86 1.72
N GLU A 208 -6.03 -19.53 1.28
CA GLU A 208 -6.34 -18.27 0.55
C GLU A 208 -7.35 -17.38 1.29
N SER A 209 -7.96 -17.90 2.37
CA SER A 209 -8.99 -17.15 3.10
C SER A 209 -8.37 -16.01 3.91
N ALA A 210 -9.04 -14.86 3.95
CA ALA A 210 -8.57 -13.68 4.69
C ALA A 210 -8.35 -13.98 6.19
N ASP A 211 -9.25 -14.75 6.81
CA ASP A 211 -9.11 -15.17 8.21
C ASP A 211 -7.92 -16.13 8.40
N GLY A 212 -7.70 -17.03 7.43
CA GLY A 212 -6.53 -17.91 7.40
C GLY A 212 -5.23 -17.14 7.33
N MET A 213 -5.12 -16.19 6.39
CA MET A 213 -3.95 -15.32 6.25
C MET A 213 -3.68 -14.49 7.50
N LYS A 214 -4.73 -13.93 8.13
CA LYS A 214 -4.63 -13.19 9.40
C LYS A 214 -4.07 -14.08 10.53
N ALA A 215 -4.54 -15.32 10.63
CA ALA A 215 -4.05 -16.27 11.64
C ALA A 215 -2.59 -16.66 11.38
N LEU A 216 -2.22 -16.98 10.13
CA LEU A 216 -0.85 -17.29 9.74
C LEU A 216 0.12 -16.13 10.02
N SER A 217 -0.29 -14.89 9.70
CA SER A 217 0.48 -13.67 10.04
C SER A 217 0.67 -13.53 11.55
N SER A 218 -0.35 -13.83 12.34
CA SER A 218 -0.26 -13.79 13.80
C SER A 218 0.74 -14.82 14.34
N HIS A 219 0.79 -16.03 13.77
CA HIS A 219 1.78 -17.05 14.11
C HIS A 219 3.20 -16.65 13.71
N ALA A 220 3.37 -16.06 12.53
CA ALA A 220 4.66 -15.55 12.07
C ALA A 220 5.20 -14.44 13.00
N ILE A 221 4.36 -13.48 13.39
CA ILE A 221 4.71 -12.42 14.35
C ILE A 221 5.07 -13.00 15.71
N ALA A 222 4.28 -13.94 16.23
CA ALA A 222 4.52 -14.56 17.53
C ALA A 222 5.84 -15.34 17.56
N ALA A 223 6.13 -16.11 16.51
CA ALA A 223 7.38 -16.83 16.37
C ALA A 223 8.59 -15.89 16.26
N LEU A 224 8.48 -14.84 15.44
CA LEU A 224 9.53 -13.84 15.31
C LEU A 224 9.80 -13.15 16.66
N ALA A 225 8.76 -12.70 17.36
CA ALA A 225 8.88 -12.08 18.67
C ALA A 225 9.51 -13.01 19.71
N ALA A 226 9.14 -14.30 19.71
CA ALA A 226 9.70 -15.30 20.62
C ALA A 226 11.20 -15.54 20.39
N ALA A 227 11.69 -15.38 19.16
CA ALA A 227 13.09 -15.54 18.82
C ALA A 227 13.96 -14.33 19.19
N LEU A 228 13.39 -13.11 19.26
CA LEU A 228 14.15 -11.87 19.48
C LEU A 228 15.11 -11.90 20.68
N PRO A 229 14.74 -12.43 21.87
CA PRO A 229 15.66 -12.50 23.01
C PRO A 229 16.95 -13.29 22.75
N GLY A 230 16.94 -14.22 21.79
CA GLY A 230 18.10 -15.01 21.37
C GLY A 230 18.91 -14.36 20.24
N ILE A 231 18.43 -13.25 19.67
CA ILE A 231 19.04 -12.55 18.55
C ILE A 231 19.87 -11.37 19.08
N GLY A 232 21.18 -11.45 18.88
CA GLY A 232 22.16 -10.44 19.28
C GLY A 232 22.54 -9.46 18.17
N SER A 233 22.15 -9.71 16.92
CA SER A 233 22.33 -8.76 15.81
C SER A 233 21.32 -9.00 14.68
N PRO A 234 20.97 -7.96 13.90
CA PRO A 234 19.99 -8.09 12.81
C PRO A 234 20.45 -9.06 11.71
N GLU A 235 21.76 -9.21 11.50
CA GLU A 235 22.32 -10.16 10.53
C GLU A 235 21.99 -11.63 10.86
N GLN A 236 21.53 -11.92 12.08
CA GLN A 236 21.08 -13.26 12.44
C GLN A 236 19.63 -13.55 11.97
N LEU A 237 18.83 -12.51 11.73
CA LEU A 237 17.49 -12.59 11.15
C LEU A 237 17.51 -12.52 9.62
N VAL A 238 18.43 -11.72 9.06
CA VAL A 238 18.59 -11.52 7.61
C VAL A 238 20.04 -11.76 7.16
N PRO A 239 20.60 -12.97 7.37
CA PRO A 239 21.98 -13.24 7.02
C PRO A 239 22.18 -13.27 5.49
N ALA A 240 23.37 -12.85 5.03
CA ALA A 240 23.77 -13.01 3.63
C ALA A 240 23.89 -14.49 3.20
N SER A 241 24.03 -15.41 4.15
CA SER A 241 24.10 -16.85 3.92
C SER A 241 23.49 -17.60 5.10
N LEU A 242 22.55 -18.51 4.82
CA LEU A 242 21.90 -19.34 5.83
C LEU A 242 22.68 -20.64 6.09
N THR A 243 22.59 -21.12 7.32
CA THR A 243 23.07 -22.43 7.79
C THR A 243 21.93 -23.16 8.52
N PRO A 244 22.03 -24.49 8.72
CA PRO A 244 21.04 -25.26 9.46
C PRO A 244 20.74 -24.75 10.88
N ASP A 245 21.68 -24.02 11.50
CA ASP A 245 21.53 -23.45 12.84
C ASP A 245 21.06 -21.97 12.84
N SER A 246 20.73 -21.41 11.68
CA SER A 246 20.35 -20.00 11.57
C SER A 246 19.01 -19.72 12.28
N PRO A 247 18.89 -18.65 13.09
CA PRO A 247 17.67 -18.35 13.85
C PRO A 247 16.41 -18.20 13.01
N LEU A 248 16.52 -17.71 11.76
CA LEU A 248 15.38 -17.58 10.86
C LEU A 248 14.72 -18.94 10.55
N LEU A 249 15.50 -20.04 10.46
CA LEU A 249 14.91 -21.37 10.27
C LEU A 249 14.04 -21.72 11.48
N ALA A 250 14.55 -21.53 12.69
CA ALA A 250 13.81 -21.80 13.92
C ALA A 250 12.52 -20.95 14.04
N VAL A 251 12.55 -19.69 13.59
CA VAL A 251 11.35 -18.83 13.52
C VAL A 251 10.30 -19.45 12.61
N ILE A 252 10.68 -19.89 11.41
CA ILE A 252 9.73 -20.47 10.45
C ILE A 252 9.22 -21.83 10.93
N GLU A 253 10.10 -22.66 11.51
CA GLU A 253 9.71 -23.93 12.13
C GLU A 253 8.69 -23.72 13.23
N GLN A 254 8.92 -22.75 14.11
CA GLN A 254 8.01 -22.42 15.20
C GLN A 254 6.67 -21.89 14.68
N ALA A 255 6.68 -21.01 13.68
CA ALA A 255 5.46 -20.49 13.06
C ALA A 255 4.64 -21.62 12.42
N ALA A 256 5.30 -22.53 11.70
CA ALA A 256 4.66 -23.68 11.07
C ALA A 256 4.11 -24.68 12.09
N ALA A 257 4.87 -24.95 13.17
CA ALA A 257 4.40 -25.80 14.25
C ALA A 257 3.16 -25.22 14.94
N ALA A 258 3.18 -23.91 15.24
CA ALA A 258 2.02 -23.23 15.84
C ALA A 258 0.80 -23.23 14.91
N ALA A 259 1.00 -22.98 13.61
CA ALA A 259 -0.09 -23.00 12.62
C ALA A 259 -0.74 -24.39 12.46
N ARG A 260 0.04 -25.48 12.61
CA ARG A 260 -0.49 -26.85 12.61
C ARG A 260 -1.34 -27.17 13.84
N GLU A 261 -1.12 -26.44 14.92
CA GLU A 261 -1.84 -26.58 16.19
C GLU A 261 -2.91 -25.49 16.36
N ASP A 262 -3.23 -24.72 15.31
CA ASP A 262 -4.22 -23.64 15.37
C ASP A 262 -5.64 -24.18 15.69
N ASP A 263 -6.39 -23.42 16.49
CA ASP A 263 -7.76 -23.76 16.86
C ASP A 263 -8.71 -23.78 15.64
N ASN A 264 -8.36 -23.09 14.56
CA ASN A 264 -9.03 -23.18 13.27
C ASN A 264 -8.67 -24.50 12.57
N ALA A 265 -9.59 -25.45 12.66
CA ALA A 265 -9.46 -26.77 12.04
C ALA A 265 -9.20 -26.73 10.52
N GLU A 266 -9.56 -25.66 9.81
CA GLU A 266 -9.20 -25.50 8.40
C GLU A 266 -7.68 -25.33 8.22
N ILE A 267 -7.05 -24.47 9.02
CA ILE A 267 -5.61 -24.18 8.97
C ILE A 267 -4.83 -25.41 9.41
N ALA A 268 -5.15 -25.93 10.60
CA ALA A 268 -4.49 -27.11 11.15
C ALA A 268 -4.59 -28.32 10.22
N GLY A 269 -5.77 -28.57 9.64
CA GLY A 269 -5.99 -29.68 8.71
C GLY A 269 -5.24 -29.55 7.40
N LYS A 270 -5.11 -28.32 6.85
CA LYS A 270 -4.38 -28.05 5.61
C LYS A 270 -2.86 -28.19 5.76
N LEU A 271 -2.33 -27.98 6.98
CA LEU A 271 -0.90 -28.05 7.27
C LEU A 271 -0.45 -29.39 7.90
N ASP A 272 -1.35 -30.34 8.17
CA ASP A 272 -1.04 -31.57 8.92
C ASP A 272 0.11 -32.40 8.30
N GLY A 273 0.19 -32.45 6.97
CA GLY A 273 1.22 -33.17 6.21
C GLY A 273 2.53 -32.39 5.98
N VAL A 274 2.62 -31.14 6.41
CA VAL A 274 3.80 -30.29 6.22
C VAL A 274 4.79 -30.50 7.37
N GLN A 275 6.02 -30.88 7.05
CA GLN A 275 7.13 -30.94 8.01
C GLN A 275 7.67 -29.54 8.26
N PRO A 276 7.57 -28.98 9.49
CA PRO A 276 8.02 -27.61 9.79
C PRO A 276 9.48 -27.34 9.40
N GLN A 277 10.35 -28.32 9.64
CA GLN A 277 11.78 -28.25 9.31
C GLN A 277 12.00 -28.12 7.79
N THR A 278 11.27 -28.89 7.00
CA THR A 278 11.39 -28.85 5.53
C THR A 278 10.83 -27.56 4.97
N LEU A 279 9.69 -27.10 5.50
CA LEU A 279 9.16 -25.78 5.13
C LEU A 279 10.17 -24.68 5.45
N ALA A 280 10.80 -24.72 6.63
CA ALA A 280 11.80 -23.72 7.01
C ALA A 280 13.03 -23.72 6.10
N LEU A 281 13.53 -24.89 5.70
CA LEU A 281 14.65 -25.00 4.76
C LEU A 281 14.32 -24.37 3.40
N ILE A 282 13.09 -24.53 2.93
CA ILE A 282 12.66 -23.98 1.63
C ILE A 282 12.34 -22.48 1.74
N ALA A 283 11.64 -22.07 2.79
CA ALA A 283 11.13 -20.70 2.93
C ALA A 283 12.18 -19.71 3.47
N ALA A 284 13.13 -20.15 4.30
CA ALA A 284 14.09 -19.23 4.93
C ALA A 284 14.96 -18.47 3.91
N PRO A 285 15.52 -19.09 2.86
CA PRO A 285 16.27 -18.35 1.83
C PRO A 285 15.42 -17.30 1.11
N LEU A 286 14.13 -17.60 0.89
CA LEU A 286 13.18 -16.71 0.24
C LEU A 286 12.86 -15.49 1.13
N ALA A 287 12.54 -15.74 2.40
CA ALA A 287 12.28 -14.69 3.38
C ALA A 287 13.52 -13.83 3.68
N ALA A 288 14.70 -14.46 3.84
CA ALA A 288 15.97 -13.77 4.10
C ALA A 288 16.38 -12.88 2.93
N GLY A 289 16.32 -13.40 1.69
CA GLY A 289 16.65 -12.63 0.50
C GLY A 289 15.76 -11.39 0.38
N ALA A 290 14.48 -11.55 0.66
CA ALA A 290 13.54 -10.46 0.57
C ALA A 290 13.78 -9.35 1.61
N ALA A 291 13.92 -9.75 2.88
CA ALA A 291 14.13 -8.80 3.96
C ALA A 291 15.53 -8.18 3.95
N ASN A 292 16.57 -8.89 3.49
CA ASN A 292 17.91 -8.34 3.36
C ASN A 292 17.99 -7.24 2.29
N ALA A 293 17.25 -7.35 1.17
CA ALA A 293 17.20 -6.29 0.16
C ALA A 293 16.73 -4.96 0.77
N VAL A 294 15.69 -5.01 1.60
CA VAL A 294 15.18 -3.86 2.36
C VAL A 294 16.17 -3.40 3.43
N TRP A 295 16.80 -4.34 4.16
CA TRP A 295 17.71 -4.03 5.27
C TRP A 295 18.99 -3.29 4.84
N GLN A 296 19.40 -3.42 3.58
CA GLN A 296 20.59 -2.75 3.04
C GLN A 296 20.30 -1.40 2.38
N ALA A 297 19.03 -1.03 2.21
CA ALA A 297 18.61 0.17 1.49
C ALA A 297 19.12 1.47 2.16
N GLY A 298 19.84 2.31 1.43
CA GLY A 298 20.45 3.56 1.89
C GLY A 298 19.53 4.78 1.89
N SER A 299 18.34 4.70 1.29
CA SER A 299 17.35 5.78 1.24
C SER A 299 15.92 5.26 1.38
N PHE A 300 14.94 6.17 1.53
CA PHE A 300 13.52 5.80 1.58
C PHE A 300 13.08 5.16 0.26
N GLU A 301 13.49 5.72 -0.87
CA GLU A 301 13.19 5.23 -2.22
C GLU A 301 13.75 3.81 -2.42
N GLU A 302 14.94 3.51 -1.91
CA GLU A 302 15.52 2.17 -1.99
C GLU A 302 14.77 1.16 -1.09
N VAL A 303 14.26 1.58 0.08
CA VAL A 303 13.44 0.73 0.96
C VAL A 303 12.14 0.37 0.25
N VAL A 304 11.46 1.38 -0.30
CA VAL A 304 10.21 1.30 -1.04
C VAL A 304 10.34 0.44 -2.30
N ALA A 305 11.40 0.64 -3.09
CA ALA A 305 11.66 -0.17 -4.28
C ALA A 305 11.94 -1.65 -3.92
N GLY A 306 12.67 -1.88 -2.83
CA GLY A 306 12.98 -3.22 -2.33
C GLY A 306 11.75 -3.97 -1.85
N SER A 307 10.92 -3.35 -1.00
CA SER A 307 9.69 -3.97 -0.47
C SER A 307 8.70 -4.27 -1.59
N GLY A 308 8.45 -3.31 -2.49
CA GLY A 308 7.51 -3.46 -3.60
C GLY A 308 7.88 -4.58 -4.58
N THR A 309 9.14 -4.61 -5.03
CA THR A 309 9.58 -5.60 -6.05
C THR A 309 9.39 -7.04 -5.57
N LEU A 310 9.61 -7.31 -4.29
CA LEU A 310 9.56 -8.68 -3.75
C LEU A 310 8.14 -9.13 -3.42
N VAL A 311 7.29 -8.22 -2.95
CA VAL A 311 5.85 -8.46 -2.78
C VAL A 311 5.21 -8.70 -4.14
N GLU A 312 5.55 -7.90 -5.14
CA GLU A 312 5.01 -8.06 -6.49
C GLU A 312 5.37 -9.39 -7.11
N GLN A 313 6.54 -9.96 -6.86
CA GLN A 313 6.97 -11.18 -7.56
C GLN A 313 6.40 -12.50 -6.97
N ASP A 314 5.55 -12.47 -5.92
CA ASP A 314 5.02 -13.64 -5.14
C ASP A 314 5.97 -14.86 -5.06
N ARG A 315 7.28 -14.62 -4.97
CA ARG A 315 8.29 -15.68 -5.20
C ARG A 315 8.18 -16.79 -4.20
N THR A 316 7.93 -16.41 -2.94
CA THR A 316 7.73 -17.38 -1.88
C THR A 316 6.52 -18.25 -2.15
N THR A 317 5.38 -17.65 -2.52
CA THR A 317 4.17 -18.41 -2.83
C THR A 317 4.40 -19.38 -4.00
N SER A 318 4.97 -18.90 -5.11
CA SER A 318 5.23 -19.72 -6.30
C SER A 318 6.22 -20.85 -6.02
N ILE A 319 7.39 -20.54 -5.44
CA ILE A 319 8.45 -21.52 -5.23
C ILE A 319 8.03 -22.55 -4.17
N VAL A 320 7.41 -22.13 -3.06
CA VAL A 320 6.92 -23.09 -2.05
C VAL A 320 5.79 -23.94 -2.62
N GLY A 321 4.90 -23.37 -3.43
CA GLY A 321 3.85 -24.10 -4.14
C GLY A 321 4.40 -25.16 -5.10
N ASP A 322 5.38 -24.80 -5.95
CA ASP A 322 6.01 -25.72 -6.90
C ASP A 322 6.84 -26.82 -6.20
N LEU A 323 7.41 -26.52 -5.03
CA LEU A 323 8.14 -27.48 -4.20
C LEU A 323 7.26 -28.20 -3.16
N SER A 324 5.93 -28.02 -3.19
CA SER A 324 5.01 -28.56 -2.18
C SER A 324 5.10 -30.08 -2.00
N GLY A 325 5.44 -30.82 -3.07
CA GLY A 325 5.66 -32.27 -3.02
C GLY A 325 6.81 -32.72 -2.11
N LEU A 326 7.75 -31.81 -1.79
CA LEU A 326 8.86 -32.08 -0.86
C LEU A 326 8.48 -31.83 0.60
N LEU A 327 7.42 -31.06 0.89
CA LEU A 327 7.10 -30.58 2.23
C LEU A 327 6.76 -31.69 3.23
N GLY A 328 6.36 -32.87 2.77
CA GLY A 328 6.14 -34.05 3.63
C GLY A 328 7.40 -34.83 3.97
N GLN A 329 8.53 -34.51 3.34
CA GLN A 329 9.81 -35.20 3.52
C GLN A 329 10.61 -34.62 4.70
N THR A 330 11.67 -35.31 5.12
CA THR A 330 12.61 -34.83 6.13
C THR A 330 14.02 -34.99 5.60
N ALA A 331 14.83 -33.93 5.67
CA ALA A 331 16.25 -34.00 5.33
C ALA A 331 16.99 -34.93 6.31
N ALA A 332 17.85 -35.79 5.80
CA ALA A 332 18.51 -36.86 6.54
C ALA A 332 19.60 -36.36 7.50
N ASP A 333 20.30 -35.28 7.15
CA ASP A 333 21.40 -34.72 7.93
C ASP A 333 21.67 -33.23 7.62
N ASP A 334 22.64 -32.61 8.30
CA ASP A 334 23.04 -31.21 8.09
C ASP A 334 23.59 -30.93 6.68
N GLY A 335 24.19 -31.94 6.03
CA GLY A 335 24.73 -31.81 4.69
C GLY A 335 23.63 -31.68 3.64
N GLU A 336 22.58 -32.49 3.74
CA GLU A 336 21.38 -32.35 2.91
C GLU A 336 20.67 -31.03 3.18
N ARG A 337 20.54 -30.64 4.45
CA ARG A 337 19.94 -29.35 4.84
C ARG A 337 20.67 -28.16 4.23
N GLN A 338 22.01 -28.13 4.31
CA GLN A 338 22.79 -27.07 3.69
C GLN A 338 22.64 -27.06 2.16
N ALA A 339 22.56 -28.23 1.52
CA ALA A 339 22.36 -28.31 0.07
C ALA A 339 21.02 -27.69 -0.38
N VAL A 340 19.95 -27.83 0.42
CA VAL A 340 18.66 -27.17 0.17
C VAL A 340 18.80 -25.65 0.27
N LEU A 341 19.45 -25.16 1.34
CA LEU A 341 19.68 -23.72 1.54
C LEU A 341 20.50 -23.11 0.40
N ASP A 342 21.57 -23.79 -0.01
CA ASP A 342 22.46 -23.34 -1.09
C ASP A 342 21.72 -23.31 -2.45
N ALA A 343 20.85 -24.29 -2.71
CA ALA A 343 20.05 -24.32 -3.94
C ALA A 343 19.11 -23.10 -4.06
N LEU A 344 18.59 -22.60 -2.94
CA LEU A 344 17.58 -21.54 -2.89
C LEU A 344 18.16 -20.15 -2.55
N ALA A 345 19.46 -20.02 -2.28
CA ALA A 345 20.08 -18.77 -1.83
C ALA A 345 19.86 -17.57 -2.78
N GLY A 346 19.84 -17.81 -4.10
CA GLY A 346 19.57 -16.78 -5.12
C GLY A 346 18.08 -16.55 -5.41
N ALA A 347 17.22 -17.47 -4.97
CA ALA A 347 15.80 -17.48 -5.33
C ALA A 347 14.95 -16.49 -4.51
N GLY A 348 15.48 -15.95 -3.41
CA GLY A 348 14.80 -14.99 -2.54
C GLY A 348 15.13 -13.51 -2.76
N GLY A 349 16.21 -13.19 -3.46
CA GLY A 349 16.64 -11.80 -3.72
C GLY A 349 16.10 -11.27 -5.05
N ILE A 350 16.21 -9.97 -5.31
CA ILE A 350 15.82 -9.37 -6.61
C ILE A 350 16.65 -10.04 -7.72
N ALA A 351 15.97 -10.75 -8.63
CA ALA A 351 16.63 -11.51 -9.69
C ALA A 351 16.89 -10.63 -10.91
N GLU A 352 18.14 -10.64 -11.39
CA GLU A 352 18.55 -10.09 -12.68
C GLU A 352 18.23 -11.09 -13.82
N PRO A 353 18.22 -10.69 -15.11
CA PRO A 353 17.45 -11.42 -16.12
C PRO A 353 17.94 -12.85 -16.38
N ALA A 354 17.09 -13.83 -16.02
CA ALA A 354 17.16 -15.29 -16.24
C ALA A 354 17.78 -16.11 -15.10
N GLU A 355 17.07 -16.23 -13.98
CA GLU A 355 17.36 -17.30 -13.02
C GLU A 355 16.86 -18.65 -13.59
N PRO A 356 17.72 -19.69 -13.69
CA PRO A 356 17.27 -21.03 -14.04
C PRO A 356 16.32 -21.57 -12.97
N ALA A 357 15.48 -22.54 -13.33
CA ALA A 357 14.68 -23.26 -12.34
C ALA A 357 15.58 -23.84 -11.25
N VAL A 358 15.22 -23.62 -9.99
CA VAL A 358 15.93 -24.20 -8.85
C VAL A 358 15.50 -25.64 -8.69
N SER A 359 16.46 -26.55 -8.58
CA SER A 359 16.19 -27.96 -8.28
C SER A 359 16.58 -28.26 -6.84
N VAL A 360 15.61 -28.73 -6.06
CA VAL A 360 15.76 -29.01 -4.63
C VAL A 360 15.54 -30.50 -4.39
N THR A 361 16.35 -31.09 -3.51
CA THR A 361 16.20 -32.48 -3.09
C THR A 361 16.05 -32.54 -1.58
N VAL A 362 15.02 -33.26 -1.10
CA VAL A 362 14.76 -33.49 0.32
C VAL A 362 14.31 -34.93 0.53
N GLY A 363 14.94 -35.65 1.45
CA GLY A 363 14.60 -37.05 1.75
C GLY A 363 14.82 -37.98 0.56
N GLY A 364 15.69 -37.59 -0.39
CA GLY A 364 15.93 -38.32 -1.64
C GLY A 364 14.91 -38.06 -2.77
N GLU A 365 13.87 -37.26 -2.53
CA GLU A 365 12.93 -36.79 -3.56
C GLU A 365 13.40 -35.46 -4.14
N THR A 366 13.28 -35.28 -5.46
CA THR A 366 13.71 -34.05 -6.15
C THR A 366 12.51 -33.37 -6.81
N ALA A 367 12.40 -32.06 -6.62
CA ALA A 367 11.46 -31.21 -7.34
C ALA A 367 12.19 -29.98 -7.91
N SER A 368 11.60 -29.37 -8.93
CA SER A 368 12.13 -28.15 -9.54
C SER A 368 11.08 -27.06 -9.50
N ALA A 369 11.49 -25.85 -9.13
CA ALA A 369 10.65 -24.66 -9.15
C ALA A 369 11.22 -23.63 -10.13
N PRO A 370 10.45 -23.13 -11.11
CA PRO A 370 10.82 -21.93 -11.83
C PRO A 370 10.98 -20.76 -10.84
N VAL A 371 11.99 -19.93 -11.04
CA VAL A 371 12.10 -18.66 -10.30
C VAL A 371 11.31 -17.62 -11.09
N PRO A 372 10.20 -17.08 -10.55
CA PRO A 372 9.43 -16.05 -11.25
C PRO A 372 10.31 -14.85 -11.59
N VAL A 373 10.11 -14.28 -12.79
CA VAL A 373 10.82 -13.08 -13.23
C VAL A 373 9.79 -12.04 -13.67
N GLY A 374 9.92 -10.81 -13.16
CA GLY A 374 8.94 -9.74 -13.38
C GLY A 374 7.83 -9.74 -12.31
N PRO A 375 7.06 -8.65 -12.19
CA PRO A 375 5.98 -8.53 -11.20
C PRO A 375 4.90 -9.60 -11.41
N ASN A 376 4.03 -9.79 -10.42
CA ASN A 376 2.78 -10.56 -10.46
C ASN A 376 1.59 -9.63 -10.13
N ASN A 377 0.37 -10.07 -10.44
CA ASN A 377 -0.88 -9.34 -10.19
C ASN A 377 -0.93 -7.93 -10.84
N PHE A 378 -0.70 -7.87 -12.14
CA PHE A 378 -0.70 -6.65 -12.95
C PHE A 378 -1.34 -6.92 -14.33
N VAL A 379 -1.66 -5.87 -15.05
CA VAL A 379 -1.97 -5.93 -16.49
C VAL A 379 -0.80 -5.40 -17.30
N ARG A 380 -0.62 -5.91 -18.52
CA ARG A 380 0.48 -5.45 -19.40
C ARG A 380 -0.02 -4.41 -20.36
N LEU A 381 0.71 -3.31 -20.48
CA LEU A 381 0.62 -2.45 -21.65
C LEU A 381 1.35 -3.17 -22.80
N ALA A 382 0.58 -3.51 -23.84
CA ALA A 382 1.06 -4.36 -24.93
C ALA A 382 1.99 -3.62 -25.89
N ASP A 383 2.96 -4.36 -26.43
CA ASP A 383 3.85 -3.95 -27.52
C ASP A 383 4.64 -2.64 -27.29
N ASP A 384 4.76 -2.18 -26.04
CA ASP A 384 5.36 -0.89 -25.66
C ASP A 384 4.83 0.27 -26.53
N ARG A 385 3.52 0.27 -26.83
CA ARG A 385 2.91 1.17 -27.82
C ARG A 385 1.71 1.95 -27.30
N LEU A 386 1.57 3.15 -27.85
CA LEU A 386 0.41 4.02 -27.74
C LEU A 386 -0.14 4.31 -29.14
N VAL A 387 -1.47 4.44 -29.21
CA VAL A 387 -2.17 4.97 -30.37
C VAL A 387 -2.71 6.35 -29.99
N LEU A 388 -2.15 7.39 -30.60
CA LEU A 388 -2.58 8.77 -30.43
C LEU A 388 -3.48 9.14 -31.61
N GLU A 389 -4.74 9.45 -31.36
CA GLU A 389 -5.68 9.89 -32.39
C GLU A 389 -5.82 11.41 -32.39
N ASN A 390 -5.84 11.97 -33.58
CA ASN A 390 -6.06 13.37 -33.86
C ASN A 390 -7.56 13.70 -33.94
N SER A 391 -7.92 14.98 -33.84
CA SER A 391 -9.30 15.45 -34.06
C SER A 391 -9.84 15.27 -35.49
N ASP A 392 -9.00 14.87 -36.45
CA ASP A 392 -9.41 14.43 -37.78
C ASP A 392 -9.47 12.90 -37.94
N SER A 393 -9.44 12.19 -36.80
CA SER A 393 -9.41 10.72 -36.69
C SER A 393 -8.15 10.06 -37.29
N THR A 394 -7.10 10.83 -37.60
CA THR A 394 -5.81 10.25 -37.99
C THR A 394 -5.11 9.66 -36.77
N GLN A 395 -4.63 8.43 -36.87
CA GLN A 395 -3.91 7.74 -35.80
C GLN A 395 -2.40 7.77 -36.01
N THR A 396 -1.66 8.08 -34.94
CA THR A 396 -0.20 7.99 -34.86
C THR A 396 0.16 6.92 -33.84
N ILE A 397 0.84 5.86 -34.29
CA ILE A 397 1.36 4.82 -33.40
C ILE A 397 2.76 5.25 -32.95
N ALA A 398 2.98 5.30 -31.64
CA ALA A 398 4.27 5.62 -31.03
C ALA A 398 4.69 4.53 -30.06
N THR A 399 6.00 4.32 -29.91
CA THR A 399 6.50 3.56 -28.77
C THR A 399 6.44 4.42 -27.50
N LEU A 400 6.37 3.78 -26.34
CA LEU A 400 6.42 4.52 -25.07
C LEU A 400 7.72 5.31 -24.94
N ASP A 401 8.86 4.76 -25.36
CA ASP A 401 10.13 5.51 -25.39
C ASP A 401 10.08 6.78 -26.25
N GLN A 402 9.37 6.74 -27.39
CA GLN A 402 9.18 7.93 -28.23
C GLN A 402 8.31 8.97 -27.52
N PHE A 403 7.22 8.51 -26.91
CA PHE A 403 6.29 9.33 -26.16
C PHE A 403 6.95 9.97 -24.92
N GLU A 404 7.72 9.22 -24.16
CA GLU A 404 8.42 9.67 -22.95
C GLU A 404 9.65 10.54 -23.26
N SER A 405 10.15 10.51 -24.49
CA SER A 405 11.28 11.33 -24.89
C SER A 405 10.96 12.84 -24.87
N SER A 406 11.99 13.67 -24.69
CA SER A 406 11.86 15.13 -24.77
C SER A 406 11.49 15.64 -26.16
N ALA A 407 11.66 14.83 -27.21
CA ALA A 407 11.21 15.14 -28.56
C ALA A 407 9.69 14.91 -28.72
N GLY A 408 9.14 13.96 -27.95
CA GLY A 408 7.73 13.59 -27.98
C GLY A 408 7.26 13.01 -29.31
N VAL A 409 5.94 12.87 -29.43
CA VAL A 409 5.26 12.39 -30.64
C VAL A 409 4.61 13.57 -31.35
N THR A 410 4.92 13.76 -32.63
CA THR A 410 4.32 14.83 -33.43
C THR A 410 2.97 14.42 -34.00
N LEU A 411 1.95 15.25 -33.78
CA LEU A 411 0.60 15.11 -34.32
C LEU A 411 0.31 16.24 -35.32
N SER A 412 -0.45 15.93 -36.37
CA SER A 412 -0.84 16.91 -37.40
C SER A 412 -2.02 17.79 -36.98
N ARG A 413 -2.72 17.41 -35.90
CA ARG A 413 -3.85 18.13 -35.31
C ARG A 413 -3.85 17.90 -33.80
N ASN A 414 -4.84 18.49 -33.14
CA ASN A 414 -5.04 18.39 -31.70
C ASN A 414 -5.27 16.92 -31.31
N LEU A 415 -4.73 16.54 -30.15
CA LEU A 415 -4.94 15.22 -29.55
C LEU A 415 -6.42 15.06 -29.20
N ALA A 416 -7.07 14.06 -29.78
CA ALA A 416 -8.45 13.70 -29.50
C ALA A 416 -8.56 12.50 -28.57
N ARG A 417 -7.69 11.49 -28.74
CA ARG A 417 -7.74 10.24 -27.99
C ARG A 417 -6.34 9.71 -27.69
N VAL A 418 -6.14 9.23 -26.47
CA VAL A 418 -4.97 8.43 -26.09
C VAL A 418 -5.43 7.01 -25.89
N SER A 419 -4.84 6.07 -26.63
CA SER A 419 -5.23 4.66 -26.56
C SER A 419 -4.02 3.77 -26.30
N PHE A 420 -4.23 2.75 -25.48
CA PHE A 420 -3.24 1.72 -25.16
C PHE A 420 -3.94 0.38 -25.08
N LYS A 421 -3.22 -0.68 -25.44
CA LYS A 421 -3.74 -2.03 -25.33
C LYS A 421 -3.32 -2.65 -24.01
N LEU A 422 -4.29 -3.19 -23.28
CA LEU A 422 -4.04 -3.97 -22.07
C LEU A 422 -4.13 -5.46 -22.38
N GLU A 423 -3.10 -6.20 -22.01
CA GLU A 423 -2.99 -7.65 -22.18
C GLU A 423 -2.88 -8.37 -20.83
N GLN A 424 -3.36 -9.61 -20.79
CA GLN A 424 -3.26 -10.46 -19.61
C GLN A 424 -1.79 -10.72 -19.24
N ALA A 425 -1.50 -10.70 -17.95
CA ALA A 425 -0.20 -11.00 -17.38
C ALA A 425 -0.35 -11.99 -16.24
N GLY A 426 0.45 -13.05 -16.22
CA GLY A 426 0.47 -14.03 -15.11
C GLY A 426 -0.91 -14.46 -14.64
N ASP A 427 -1.15 -14.39 -13.33
CA ASP A 427 -2.48 -14.47 -12.70
C ASP A 427 -3.31 -13.25 -13.09
N ALA A 428 -3.78 -13.27 -14.34
CA ALA A 428 -4.54 -12.21 -14.97
C ALA A 428 -5.76 -11.81 -14.12
N LEU A 429 -6.27 -10.60 -14.33
CA LEU A 429 -7.61 -10.24 -13.87
C LEU A 429 -8.61 -11.25 -14.46
N THR A 430 -8.99 -12.23 -13.65
CA THR A 430 -9.96 -13.27 -14.02
C THR A 430 -11.41 -12.80 -13.86
N GLN A 431 -11.58 -11.65 -13.21
CA GLN A 431 -12.87 -11.02 -12.93
C GLN A 431 -12.82 -9.54 -13.32
N LEU A 432 -14.01 -8.97 -13.51
CA LEU A 432 -14.18 -7.54 -13.70
C LEU A 432 -13.63 -6.77 -12.49
N ARG A 433 -12.99 -5.64 -12.76
CA ARG A 433 -12.52 -4.71 -11.74
C ARG A 433 -13.00 -3.30 -12.01
N GLU A 434 -13.50 -2.64 -10.99
CA GLU A 434 -13.81 -1.22 -11.02
C GLU A 434 -12.57 -0.43 -10.62
N VAL A 435 -12.19 0.56 -11.44
CA VAL A 435 -11.01 1.40 -11.22
C VAL A 435 -11.28 2.86 -11.60
N PRO A 436 -10.70 3.84 -10.90
CA PRO A 436 -10.68 5.20 -11.40
C PRO A 436 -9.65 5.35 -12.53
N LEU A 437 -9.95 6.20 -13.51
CA LEU A 437 -9.01 6.57 -14.57
C LEU A 437 -8.82 8.08 -14.56
N ALA A 438 -7.58 8.54 -14.63
CA ALA A 438 -7.27 9.96 -14.72
C ALA A 438 -6.41 10.30 -15.94
N ILE A 439 -6.61 11.52 -16.46
CA ILE A 439 -5.79 12.07 -17.55
C ILE A 439 -5.47 13.54 -17.26
N GLU A 440 -4.23 13.92 -17.53
CA GLU A 440 -3.77 15.31 -17.56
C GLU A 440 -3.16 15.62 -18.93
N VAL A 441 -3.55 16.76 -19.50
CA VAL A 441 -2.91 17.36 -20.67
C VAL A 441 -2.51 18.79 -20.30
N SER A 442 -1.21 19.08 -20.28
CA SER A 442 -0.71 20.34 -19.74
C SER A 442 0.48 20.93 -20.51
N ASP A 443 0.57 22.26 -20.49
CA ASP A 443 1.77 23.03 -20.83
C ASP A 443 1.98 24.16 -19.81
N ALA A 444 2.88 25.10 -20.10
CA ALA A 444 3.19 26.21 -19.20
C ALA A 444 1.99 27.12 -18.84
N THR A 445 0.94 27.14 -19.66
CA THR A 445 -0.20 28.07 -19.57
C THR A 445 -1.56 27.40 -19.59
N ARG A 446 -1.64 26.14 -20.03
CA ARG A 446 -2.86 25.38 -20.26
C ARG A 446 -2.81 24.08 -19.45
N VAL A 447 -3.88 23.75 -18.75
CA VAL A 447 -4.00 22.47 -18.02
C VAL A 447 -5.43 21.97 -18.16
N LEU A 448 -5.59 20.76 -18.69
CA LEU A 448 -6.81 19.97 -18.61
C LEU A 448 -6.50 18.77 -17.71
N GLN A 449 -7.30 18.56 -16.69
CA GLN A 449 -7.24 17.37 -15.85
C GLN A 449 -8.64 16.78 -15.75
N ALA A 450 -8.73 15.46 -15.83
CA ALA A 450 -10.00 14.77 -15.68
C ALA A 450 -9.83 13.46 -14.92
N ILE A 451 -10.82 13.14 -14.09
CA ILE A 451 -10.95 11.87 -13.39
C ILE A 451 -12.31 11.27 -13.74
N VAL A 452 -12.29 10.05 -14.25
CA VAL A 452 -13.45 9.16 -14.32
C VAL A 452 -13.38 8.28 -13.08
N ASP A 453 -14.32 8.44 -12.14
CA ASP A 453 -14.21 7.80 -10.81
C ASP A 453 -14.36 6.28 -10.84
N THR A 454 -15.06 5.74 -11.84
CA THR A 454 -15.31 4.31 -11.96
C THR A 454 -15.33 3.90 -13.43
N VAL A 455 -14.41 3.02 -13.79
CA VAL A 455 -14.27 2.33 -15.07
C VAL A 455 -14.21 0.84 -14.79
N GLU A 456 -15.07 0.05 -15.42
CA GLU A 456 -15.02 -1.40 -15.38
C GLU A 456 -13.99 -1.91 -16.38
N ILE A 457 -12.96 -2.59 -15.91
CA ILE A 457 -12.00 -3.33 -16.74
C ILE A 457 -12.30 -4.81 -16.60
N ALA A 458 -12.69 -5.46 -17.70
CA ALA A 458 -13.07 -6.86 -17.74
C ALA A 458 -12.22 -7.65 -18.75
N PRO A 459 -11.85 -8.91 -18.44
CA PRO A 459 -11.14 -9.76 -19.39
C PRO A 459 -12.00 -10.02 -20.64
N ASN A 460 -11.37 -9.97 -21.80
CA ASN A 460 -12.00 -10.30 -23.08
C ASN A 460 -11.63 -11.72 -23.53
N ALA A 461 -12.46 -12.33 -24.38
CA ALA A 461 -12.22 -13.70 -24.87
C ALA A 461 -10.98 -13.85 -25.77
N GLY A 462 -10.34 -12.74 -26.16
CA GLY A 462 -9.14 -12.68 -27.00
C GLY A 462 -7.82 -12.57 -26.21
N GLY A 463 -7.84 -12.60 -24.87
CA GLY A 463 -6.65 -12.49 -24.03
C GLY A 463 -6.20 -11.05 -23.71
N GLY A 464 -7.05 -10.06 -24.00
CA GLY A 464 -6.89 -8.66 -23.58
C GLY A 464 -7.97 -8.24 -22.59
N TYR A 465 -8.14 -6.92 -22.43
CA TYR A 465 -9.19 -6.34 -21.58
C TYR A 465 -10.11 -5.41 -22.35
N VAL A 466 -11.32 -5.22 -21.81
CA VAL A 466 -12.28 -4.21 -22.25
C VAL A 466 -12.55 -3.29 -21.07
N ALA A 467 -12.42 -2.00 -21.30
CA ALA A 467 -12.83 -0.93 -20.41
C ALA A 467 -14.22 -0.38 -20.82
N SER A 468 -15.11 -0.26 -19.85
CA SER A 468 -16.42 0.37 -19.99
C SER A 468 -16.73 1.28 -18.80
N VAL A 469 -17.60 2.26 -19.02
CA VAL A 469 -18.10 3.14 -17.97
C VAL A 469 -19.43 2.60 -17.46
N PRO A 470 -19.53 2.15 -16.19
CA PRO A 470 -20.79 1.69 -15.62
C PRO A 470 -21.79 2.83 -15.41
N PRO A 471 -23.10 2.53 -15.31
CA PRO A 471 -24.09 3.55 -14.99
C PRO A 471 -23.86 4.18 -13.61
N GLY A 472 -23.85 5.51 -13.54
CA GLY A 472 -23.70 6.24 -12.28
C GLY A 472 -22.27 6.70 -11.97
N THR A 473 -21.30 6.35 -12.84
CA THR A 473 -19.96 6.94 -12.84
C THR A 473 -20.02 8.46 -12.90
N LYS A 474 -19.07 9.13 -12.26
CA LYS A 474 -18.85 10.57 -12.34
C LYS A 474 -17.57 10.89 -13.09
N LEU A 475 -17.64 11.93 -13.91
CA LEU A 475 -16.51 12.59 -14.52
C LEU A 475 -16.27 13.91 -13.78
N PHE A 476 -15.08 14.08 -13.25
CA PHE A 476 -14.60 15.33 -12.67
C PHE A 476 -13.61 15.98 -13.62
N VAL A 477 -13.78 17.28 -13.90
CA VAL A 477 -12.93 18.02 -14.86
C VAL A 477 -12.42 19.30 -14.24
N TYR A 478 -11.12 19.53 -14.34
CA TYR A 478 -10.47 20.80 -14.04
C TYR A 478 -9.83 21.37 -15.31
N ALA A 479 -9.96 22.67 -15.49
CA ALA A 479 -9.43 23.38 -16.65
C ALA A 479 -8.76 24.70 -16.24
N LYS A 480 -7.61 24.99 -16.85
CA LYS A 480 -6.87 26.25 -16.71
C LYS A 480 -6.36 26.71 -18.07
N SER A 481 -6.64 27.97 -18.42
CA SER A 481 -6.04 28.69 -19.54
C SER A 481 -5.07 29.75 -19.02
N ALA A 482 -4.42 30.48 -19.93
CA ALA A 482 -3.49 31.56 -19.57
C ALA A 482 -4.12 32.67 -18.70
N SER A 483 -5.44 32.79 -18.68
CA SER A 483 -6.15 33.88 -17.99
C SER A 483 -7.27 33.42 -17.05
N LYS A 484 -7.64 32.14 -17.05
CA LYS A 484 -8.80 31.61 -16.31
C LYS A 484 -8.51 30.22 -15.77
N GLN A 485 -9.19 29.84 -14.71
CA GLN A 485 -9.20 28.48 -14.21
C GLN A 485 -10.56 28.14 -13.61
N THR A 486 -10.91 26.86 -13.58
CA THR A 486 -12.03 26.36 -12.77
C THR A 486 -11.71 26.52 -11.29
N GLU A 487 -12.61 27.11 -10.50
CA GLU A 487 -12.40 27.30 -9.06
C GLU A 487 -12.62 26.00 -8.27
N THR A 488 -13.57 25.18 -8.70
CA THR A 488 -13.83 23.83 -8.21
C THR A 488 -13.93 22.88 -9.41
N PRO A 489 -13.55 21.60 -9.28
CA PRO A 489 -13.73 20.62 -10.34
C PRO A 489 -15.20 20.51 -10.76
N ILE A 490 -15.44 20.47 -12.08
CA ILE A 490 -16.76 20.28 -12.65
C ILE A 490 -17.12 18.81 -12.52
N GLU A 491 -18.15 18.49 -11.75
CA GLU A 491 -18.70 17.14 -11.60
C GLU A 491 -19.82 16.89 -12.63
N ILE A 492 -19.72 15.78 -13.35
CA ILE A 492 -20.66 15.38 -14.40
C ILE A 492 -21.05 13.92 -14.17
N ALA A 493 -22.33 13.64 -13.97
CA ALA A 493 -22.81 12.27 -13.94
C ALA A 493 -22.82 11.66 -15.35
N LEU A 494 -22.25 10.47 -15.49
CA LEU A 494 -22.26 9.65 -16.70
C LEU A 494 -23.41 8.64 -16.59
N ASP A 495 -24.58 8.98 -17.14
CA ASP A 495 -25.74 8.09 -17.18
C ASP A 495 -25.82 7.31 -18.52
N GLY A 496 -25.60 5.99 -18.46
CA GLY A 496 -25.71 5.09 -19.62
C GLY A 496 -24.59 5.25 -20.66
N ALA A 497 -24.87 4.87 -21.92
CA ALA A 497 -23.92 4.86 -23.05
C ALA A 497 -23.45 6.25 -23.55
N GLY A 498 -23.45 7.26 -22.67
CA GLY A 498 -23.70 8.65 -23.03
C GLY A 498 -22.50 9.46 -23.52
N LEU A 499 -21.25 9.12 -23.18
CA LEU A 499 -20.13 9.96 -23.61
C LEU A 499 -18.98 9.26 -24.33
N ASP A 500 -18.71 7.95 -24.23
CA ASP A 500 -17.47 7.38 -24.86
C ASP A 500 -16.18 8.10 -24.38
N VAL A 501 -16.17 8.51 -23.09
CA VAL A 501 -15.00 9.12 -22.43
C VAL A 501 -13.91 8.07 -22.23
N VAL A 502 -14.33 6.87 -21.86
CA VAL A 502 -13.50 5.67 -21.85
C VAL A 502 -14.18 4.60 -22.68
N SER A 503 -13.44 3.97 -23.57
CA SER A 503 -13.93 2.83 -24.36
C SER A 503 -12.82 1.91 -24.81
N THR A 504 -13.23 0.78 -25.39
CA THR A 504 -12.33 -0.16 -26.04
C THR A 504 -12.73 -0.28 -27.50
N ASP A 505 -11.77 -0.13 -28.40
CA ASP A 505 -12.00 -0.31 -29.84
C ASP A 505 -12.02 -1.79 -30.25
N ASP A 506 -12.29 -2.06 -31.53
CA ASP A 506 -12.34 -3.42 -32.09
C ASP A 506 -10.98 -4.14 -32.05
N GLU A 507 -9.88 -3.40 -31.86
CA GLU A 507 -8.52 -3.92 -31.76
C GLU A 507 -8.12 -4.20 -30.30
N GLY A 508 -8.97 -3.85 -29.33
CA GLY A 508 -8.75 -4.04 -27.91
C GLY A 508 -7.98 -2.90 -27.24
N ASN A 509 -7.84 -1.73 -27.89
CA ASN A 509 -7.21 -0.57 -27.29
C ASN A 509 -8.19 0.15 -26.36
N VAL A 510 -7.83 0.20 -25.08
CA VAL A 510 -8.49 1.04 -24.08
C VAL A 510 -8.11 2.48 -24.36
N SER A 511 -9.13 3.33 -24.49
CA SER A 511 -9.03 4.69 -24.99
C SER A 511 -9.56 5.68 -23.97
N VAL A 512 -8.87 6.80 -23.79
CA VAL A 512 -9.36 7.97 -23.08
C VAL A 512 -9.59 9.09 -24.09
N ASN A 513 -10.83 9.54 -24.21
CA ASN A 513 -11.26 10.49 -25.23
C ASN A 513 -11.22 11.92 -24.68
N VAL A 514 -10.09 12.59 -24.91
CA VAL A 514 -9.83 13.99 -24.52
C VAL A 514 -10.82 14.94 -25.19
N GLU A 515 -11.09 14.75 -26.48
CA GLU A 515 -12.07 15.54 -27.22
C GLU A 515 -13.46 15.43 -26.59
N ARG A 516 -13.84 14.22 -26.18
CA ARG A 516 -15.10 14.03 -25.50
C ARG A 516 -15.14 14.77 -24.18
N ILE A 517 -14.11 14.64 -23.34
CA ILE A 517 -13.99 15.34 -22.06
C ILE A 517 -14.20 16.85 -22.25
N LEU A 518 -13.60 17.44 -23.28
CA LEU A 518 -13.77 18.85 -23.64
C LEU A 518 -15.17 19.19 -24.19
N SER A 519 -15.85 18.21 -24.79
CA SER A 519 -17.20 18.36 -25.34
C SER A 519 -18.32 18.13 -24.32
N VAL A 520 -18.00 17.64 -23.11
CA VAL A 520 -19.04 17.30 -22.13
C VAL A 520 -19.67 18.58 -21.59
N ASP A 521 -20.89 18.86 -22.08
CA ASP A 521 -21.69 20.00 -21.66
C ASP A 521 -23.01 19.51 -21.05
N PRO A 522 -23.13 19.46 -19.71
CA PRO A 522 -24.41 19.20 -19.06
C PRO A 522 -25.30 20.46 -18.99
N GLY A 523 -24.97 21.53 -19.73
CA GLY A 523 -25.69 22.81 -19.76
C GLY A 523 -25.08 23.91 -18.88
N ASN A 524 -23.79 23.80 -18.54
CA ASN A 524 -23.11 24.65 -17.54
C ASN A 524 -21.71 25.14 -17.93
N VAL A 525 -21.21 24.87 -19.15
CA VAL A 525 -19.99 25.57 -19.61
C VAL A 525 -20.39 27.00 -19.97
N VAL A 526 -20.27 27.91 -19.00
CA VAL A 526 -20.51 29.34 -19.22
C VAL A 526 -19.62 29.80 -20.38
N PRO A 527 -20.18 30.41 -21.44
CA PRO A 527 -19.39 31.01 -22.50
C PRO A 527 -18.31 31.92 -21.91
N GLY A 528 -17.05 31.63 -22.20
CA GLY A 528 -15.90 32.33 -21.62
C GLY A 528 -15.34 31.74 -20.32
N SER A 529 -15.69 30.52 -19.93
CA SER A 529 -15.01 29.76 -18.87
C SER A 529 -13.63 29.22 -19.32
N ALA A 530 -12.82 28.70 -18.38
CA ALA A 530 -11.54 28.08 -18.70
C ALA A 530 -11.68 26.83 -19.58
N LEU A 531 -12.72 26.02 -19.37
CA LEU A 531 -12.99 24.84 -20.19
C LEU A 531 -13.41 25.24 -21.63
N ALA A 532 -14.16 26.33 -21.78
CA ALA A 532 -14.46 26.90 -23.11
C ALA A 532 -13.19 27.40 -23.83
N ASP A 533 -12.27 28.05 -23.08
CA ASP A 533 -10.98 28.48 -23.62
C ASP A 533 -10.11 27.28 -24.05
N LEU A 534 -10.26 26.13 -23.40
CA LEU A 534 -9.56 24.87 -23.70
C LEU A 534 -10.34 23.94 -24.64
N SER A 535 -11.39 24.41 -25.33
CA SER A 535 -12.01 23.65 -26.43
C SER A 535 -10.95 23.17 -27.44
N LEU A 536 -11.28 22.26 -28.37
CA LEU A 536 -10.28 21.64 -29.27
C LEU A 536 -9.22 22.60 -29.83
N ASP A 537 -9.61 23.81 -30.25
CA ASP A 537 -8.70 24.85 -30.75
C ASP A 537 -7.75 25.42 -29.68
N GLY A 538 -8.15 25.39 -28.41
CA GLY A 538 -7.39 25.83 -27.24
C GLY A 538 -6.21 24.93 -26.87
N LEU A 539 -6.22 23.66 -27.28
CA LEU A 539 -5.08 22.75 -27.19
C LEU A 539 -4.35 22.57 -28.55
N SER A 540 -4.51 23.53 -29.45
CA SER A 540 -3.74 23.56 -30.70
C SER A 540 -2.39 24.24 -30.53
N GLY A 541 -1.42 23.79 -31.35
CA GLY A 541 -0.09 24.38 -31.48
C GLY A 541 0.78 24.25 -30.22
N GLY A 542 1.95 23.65 -30.39
CA GLY A 542 2.98 23.58 -29.34
C GLY A 542 3.18 22.18 -28.75
N SER A 543 3.85 22.13 -27.60
CA SER A 543 4.25 20.89 -26.94
C SER A 543 3.52 20.74 -25.61
N PHE A 544 2.88 19.61 -25.41
CA PHE A 544 2.07 19.27 -24.24
C PHE A 544 2.66 18.05 -23.52
N SER A 545 2.71 18.11 -22.21
CA SER A 545 2.83 16.93 -21.36
C SER A 545 1.47 16.24 -21.30
N VAL A 546 1.46 14.93 -21.51
CA VAL A 546 0.27 14.08 -21.40
C VAL A 546 0.57 12.99 -20.39
N THR A 547 -0.25 12.93 -19.33
CA THR A 547 -0.17 11.91 -18.28
C THR A 547 -1.50 11.16 -18.27
N ALA A 548 -1.48 9.83 -18.37
CA ALA A 548 -2.67 8.99 -18.24
C ALA A 548 -2.41 7.94 -17.17
N VAL A 549 -3.37 7.75 -16.27
CA VAL A 549 -3.23 6.95 -15.05
C VAL A 549 -4.44 6.03 -14.88
N ILE A 550 -4.18 4.76 -14.59
CA ILE A 550 -5.19 3.82 -14.10
C ILE A 550 -4.95 3.65 -12.60
N GLY A 551 -5.90 4.11 -11.78
CA GLY A 551 -5.82 3.93 -10.33
C GLY A 551 -6.24 2.52 -9.94
N GLU A 552 -5.76 2.05 -8.79
CA GLU A 552 -6.13 0.76 -8.18
C GLU A 552 -5.82 -0.52 -9.01
N LEU A 553 -5.32 -0.36 -10.24
CA LEU A 553 -4.85 -1.43 -11.11
C LEU A 553 -3.39 -1.21 -11.52
N ARG A 554 -2.55 -2.19 -11.18
CA ARG A 554 -1.14 -2.23 -11.53
C ARG A 554 -0.96 -2.47 -13.03
N VAL A 555 -0.12 -1.66 -13.67
CA VAL A 555 0.20 -1.77 -15.10
C VAL A 555 1.70 -1.98 -15.26
N ALA A 556 2.13 -2.93 -16.08
CA ALA A 556 3.53 -3.10 -16.45
C ALA A 556 3.76 -2.87 -17.94
N ARG A 557 4.94 -2.36 -18.28
CA ARG A 557 5.44 -2.19 -19.63
C ARG A 557 6.05 -3.50 -20.14
N SER A 558 5.85 -3.74 -21.43
CA SER A 558 6.29 -4.96 -22.09
C SER A 558 6.72 -4.67 -23.50
N VAL A 559 7.96 -5.04 -23.86
CA VAL A 559 8.50 -4.77 -25.21
C VAL A 559 8.06 -5.79 -26.27
N SER A 560 7.44 -6.90 -25.84
CA SER A 560 6.92 -7.96 -26.72
C SER A 560 5.75 -8.69 -26.03
N PRO A 561 4.76 -9.23 -26.76
CA PRO A 561 3.69 -10.05 -26.17
C PRO A 561 4.22 -11.29 -25.43
N THR A 562 5.39 -11.79 -25.85
CA THR A 562 6.07 -12.92 -25.23
C THR A 562 7.17 -12.51 -24.25
N ASP A 563 7.25 -11.23 -23.90
CA ASP A 563 8.25 -10.76 -22.93
C ASP A 563 7.98 -11.46 -21.59
N SER A 564 8.92 -12.28 -21.14
CA SER A 564 8.83 -13.00 -19.88
C SER A 564 9.19 -12.11 -18.69
N ARG A 565 9.49 -10.81 -18.91
CA ARG A 565 10.02 -9.88 -17.91
C ARG A 565 9.48 -8.46 -18.08
N PRO A 566 8.15 -8.27 -18.01
CA PRO A 566 7.61 -6.92 -18.01
C PRO A 566 8.11 -6.15 -16.77
N THR A 567 8.27 -4.84 -16.91
CA THR A 567 8.65 -3.95 -15.80
C THR A 567 7.43 -3.15 -15.40
N LEU A 568 7.14 -3.02 -14.10
CA LEU A 568 6.02 -2.18 -13.66
C LEU A 568 6.15 -0.76 -14.26
N ALA A 569 5.03 -0.21 -14.74
CA ALA A 569 5.00 1.13 -15.27
C ALA A 569 5.28 2.13 -14.14
N THR A 570 5.73 3.33 -14.50
CA THR A 570 5.92 4.39 -13.52
C THR A 570 4.55 4.83 -12.99
N PRO A 571 4.35 4.95 -11.66
CA PRO A 571 3.16 5.55 -11.12
C PRO A 571 3.16 7.07 -11.36
N TYR A 572 1.98 7.66 -11.50
CA TYR A 572 1.81 9.10 -11.61
C TYR A 572 0.56 9.53 -10.83
N THR A 573 0.62 10.74 -10.28
CA THR A 573 -0.54 11.38 -9.66
C THR A 573 -1.13 12.44 -10.59
N VAL A 574 -2.45 12.38 -10.78
CA VAL A 574 -3.23 13.46 -11.40
C VAL A 574 -4.09 14.09 -10.31
N THR A 575 -3.83 15.36 -10.01
CA THR A 575 -4.51 16.13 -8.96
C THR A 575 -5.32 17.26 -9.57
N LEU A 576 -6.63 17.29 -9.35
CA LEU A 576 -7.50 18.34 -9.87
C LEU A 576 -7.23 19.68 -9.17
N GLY A 577 -6.75 20.64 -9.94
CA GLY A 577 -6.59 22.03 -9.49
C GLY A 577 -5.71 22.18 -8.25
N ALA A 578 -6.27 22.77 -7.19
CA ALA A 578 -5.54 23.08 -5.95
C ALA A 578 -5.45 21.90 -4.95
N GLY A 579 -5.95 20.70 -5.30
CA GLY A 579 -5.76 19.51 -4.46
C GLY A 579 -7.03 18.88 -3.88
N GLU A 580 -8.23 19.20 -4.35
CA GLU A 580 -9.47 18.66 -3.76
C GLU A 580 -9.74 17.19 -4.13
N GLN A 581 -9.20 16.72 -5.27
CA GLN A 581 -9.30 15.33 -5.72
C GLN A 581 -8.01 14.93 -6.41
N SER A 582 -7.49 13.75 -6.10
CA SER A 582 -6.28 13.20 -6.71
C SER A 582 -6.44 11.71 -6.93
N ILE A 583 -5.96 11.22 -8.07
CA ILE A 583 -5.78 9.80 -8.33
C ILE A 583 -4.29 9.56 -8.54
N SER A 584 -3.73 8.64 -7.76
CA SER A 584 -2.44 8.02 -8.03
C SER A 584 -2.68 6.65 -8.67
N GLY A 585 -1.75 6.20 -9.50
CA GLY A 585 -1.86 4.91 -10.15
C GLY A 585 -0.81 4.73 -11.23
N TYR A 586 -0.91 3.62 -11.96
CA TYR A 586 0.07 3.23 -12.96
C TYR A 586 -0.35 3.66 -14.35
N GLY A 587 0.60 4.16 -15.13
CA GLY A 587 0.29 4.55 -16.50
C GLY A 587 1.48 5.12 -17.24
N VAL A 588 1.24 6.16 -18.02
CA VAL A 588 2.23 6.70 -18.95
C VAL A 588 2.27 8.21 -18.86
N LYS A 589 3.46 8.79 -18.98
CA LYS A 589 3.67 10.23 -19.08
C LYS A 589 4.64 10.55 -20.20
N GLY A 590 4.24 11.41 -21.11
CA GLY A 590 5.07 11.77 -22.26
C GLY A 590 4.73 13.12 -22.84
N THR A 591 5.34 13.38 -23.99
CA THR A 591 5.25 14.64 -24.71
C THR A 591 4.55 14.44 -26.04
N VAL A 592 3.57 15.30 -26.33
CA VAL A 592 2.90 15.40 -27.63
C VAL A 592 3.18 16.77 -28.22
N VAL A 593 3.63 16.81 -29.47
CA VAL A 593 3.88 18.04 -30.22
C VAL A 593 2.82 18.20 -31.29
N VAL A 594 1.93 19.17 -31.15
CA VAL A 594 0.91 19.49 -32.16
C VAL A 594 1.51 20.50 -33.14
N GLY A 595 1.62 20.10 -34.40
CA GLY A 595 2.11 20.97 -35.48
C GLY A 595 1.23 22.20 -35.68
N ASP A 596 1.86 23.30 -36.08
CA ASP A 596 1.21 24.59 -36.40
C ASP A 596 0.32 24.53 -37.65
#